data_AF-A0A661RE65-F1
#
_entry.id   AF-A0A661RE65-F1
#
_cell.length_a   1.000
_cell.length_b   1.000
_cell.length_c   1.000
_cell.angle_alpha   90.00
_cell.angle_beta   90.00
_cell.angle_gamma   90.00
#
_symmetry.space_group_name_H-M   'P 1'
#
loop_
_entity.id
_entity.type
_entity.pdbx_description
1 polymer ?
#
loop_
_entity_poly.entity_id
_entity_poly.type
_entity_poly.pdbx_seq_one_letter_code
_entity_poly.pdbx_strand_id
1 'polypeptide(L)'
;MNMNIFVHYMLDVRNSIIDKNMDKSVGYVYILTSPKTDCIKIGGTDYPPLKRIKEINTTEPYKSLAPWSLADFRQVKDWRKVEYNLHYIFRSNLDTSIDNQKELFHVPIQDASKILDEIDPDQIVHKPKIDRMFQDERFLNCISNLFVFTGLMNWLNLQGAWTFVLFPSTSGGRYFTINIGPHEVAFSTLGRKKLKQQNMILVDKLIFDFGQVINWIMRHNGTITVDRYATALPRSTSIIFEGSFDDVNEFLSLDGVRRALIAYWNEALIRMKEKNTLSVYARYHNWNAVAKLHRLIEKME
;
A
#
# COMPACT_ATOMS: atom_id res chain seq x y z
N MET A 1 -33.87 -8.82 40.69
CA MET A 1 -32.59 -8.63 39.97
C MET A 1 -32.64 -9.53 38.74
N ASN A 2 -32.79 -8.94 37.55
CA ASN A 2 -33.20 -9.65 36.33
C ASN A 2 -32.08 -10.56 35.78
N MET A 3 -32.31 -11.88 35.80
CA MET A 3 -31.37 -12.90 35.32
C MET A 3 -30.99 -12.71 33.83
N ASN A 4 -31.87 -12.08 33.04
CA ASN A 4 -31.62 -11.74 31.63
C ASN A 4 -30.54 -10.66 31.41
N ILE A 5 -30.35 -9.72 32.35
CA ILE A 5 -29.32 -8.68 32.22
C ILE A 5 -27.93 -9.27 32.49
N PHE A 6 -27.83 -10.22 33.42
CA PHE A 6 -26.57 -10.89 33.75
C PHE A 6 -26.09 -11.81 32.62
N VAL A 7 -27.01 -12.52 31.94
CA VAL A 7 -26.69 -13.35 30.78
C VAL A 7 -26.25 -12.50 29.58
N HIS A 8 -26.90 -11.37 29.32
CA HIS A 8 -26.46 -10.45 28.27
C HIS A 8 -25.07 -9.86 28.55
N TYR A 9 -24.82 -9.44 29.79
CA TYR A 9 -23.52 -8.91 30.18
C TYR A 9 -22.41 -9.97 30.11
N MET A 10 -22.68 -11.20 30.50
CA MET A 10 -21.74 -12.32 30.40
C MET A 10 -21.47 -12.74 28.94
N LEU A 11 -22.47 -12.66 28.05
CA LEU A 11 -22.29 -12.89 26.61
C LEU A 11 -21.49 -11.76 25.95
N ASP A 12 -21.72 -10.50 26.31
CA ASP A 12 -20.94 -9.36 25.81
C ASP A 12 -19.48 -9.40 26.32
N VAL A 13 -19.27 -9.76 27.58
CA VAL A 13 -17.91 -9.96 28.12
C VAL A 13 -17.22 -11.14 27.41
N ARG A 14 -17.92 -12.25 27.18
CA ARG A 14 -17.38 -13.41 26.46
C ARG A 14 -17.08 -13.10 24.99
N ASN A 15 -17.94 -12.33 24.32
CA ASN A 15 -17.71 -11.83 22.96
C ASN A 15 -16.53 -10.84 22.93
N SER A 16 -16.37 -9.98 23.93
CA SER A 16 -15.21 -9.07 24.04
C SER A 16 -13.89 -9.81 24.31
N ILE A 17 -13.94 -10.97 24.98
CA ILE A 17 -12.79 -11.85 25.23
C ILE A 17 -12.45 -12.69 23.99
N ILE A 18 -13.46 -13.08 23.20
CA ILE A 18 -13.27 -13.75 21.91
C ILE A 18 -12.69 -12.77 20.87
N ASP A 19 -13.14 -11.52 20.84
CA ASP A 19 -12.57 -10.45 20.01
C ASP A 19 -11.11 -10.14 20.37
N LYS A 20 -10.73 -10.22 21.65
CA LYS A 20 -9.33 -10.06 22.08
C LYS A 20 -8.40 -11.19 21.62
N ASN A 21 -8.93 -12.35 21.23
CA ASN A 21 -8.15 -13.46 20.68
C ASN A 21 -8.13 -13.50 19.14
N MET A 22 -8.89 -12.64 18.45
CA MET A 22 -8.85 -12.50 16.99
C MET A 22 -7.64 -11.69 16.48
N ASP A 23 -6.89 -11.02 17.34
CA ASP A 23 -5.88 -10.04 16.93
C ASP A 23 -4.53 -10.64 16.47
N LYS A 24 -4.39 -11.98 16.47
CA LYS A 24 -3.16 -12.69 16.00
C LYS A 24 -3.33 -13.46 14.70
N SER A 25 -4.50 -13.43 14.06
CA SER A 25 -4.75 -14.13 12.80
C SER A 25 -4.52 -13.23 11.59
N VAL A 26 -4.76 -11.91 11.70
CA VAL A 26 -4.55 -10.99 10.58
C VAL A 26 -3.06 -10.94 10.22
N GLY A 27 -2.76 -11.03 8.93
CA GLY A 27 -1.38 -11.00 8.47
C GLY A 27 -1.30 -11.01 6.96
N TYR A 28 -0.20 -11.53 6.45
CA TYR A 28 0.15 -11.55 5.05
C TYR A 28 0.55 -12.95 4.65
N VAL A 29 0.09 -13.36 3.48
CA VAL A 29 0.64 -14.50 2.74
C VAL A 29 1.35 -13.96 1.52
N TYR A 30 2.54 -14.48 1.23
CA TYR A 30 3.43 -13.95 0.21
C TYR A 30 4.13 -15.05 -0.58
N ILE A 31 4.55 -14.70 -1.79
CA ILE A 31 5.40 -15.48 -2.67
C ILE A 31 6.70 -14.71 -2.84
N LEU A 32 7.83 -15.38 -2.59
CA LEU A 32 9.16 -14.87 -2.87
C LEU A 32 9.85 -15.66 -3.98
N THR A 33 10.74 -14.99 -4.67
CA THR A 33 11.58 -15.56 -5.73
C THR A 33 13.05 -15.22 -5.47
N SER A 34 13.94 -16.06 -6.00
CA SER A 34 15.37 -15.82 -5.98
C SER A 34 15.99 -16.13 -7.34
N PRO A 35 16.99 -15.37 -7.81
CA PRO A 35 17.72 -15.71 -9.03
C PRO A 35 18.59 -16.96 -8.92
N LYS A 36 18.74 -17.55 -7.72
CA LYS A 36 19.61 -18.73 -7.48
C LYS A 36 18.88 -20.07 -7.52
N THR A 37 17.56 -20.07 -7.67
CA THR A 37 16.74 -21.29 -7.68
C THR A 37 15.54 -21.08 -8.59
N ASP A 38 15.03 -22.17 -9.16
CA ASP A 38 13.76 -22.21 -9.87
C ASP A 38 12.56 -22.34 -8.91
N CYS A 39 12.80 -22.59 -7.62
CA CYS A 39 11.76 -22.65 -6.60
C CYS A 39 11.21 -21.26 -6.27
N ILE A 40 9.90 -21.23 -6.01
CA ILE A 40 9.28 -20.13 -5.28
C ILE A 40 9.21 -20.47 -3.79
N LYS A 41 9.23 -19.43 -2.95
CA LYS A 41 8.98 -19.57 -1.51
C LYS A 41 7.60 -19.04 -1.18
N ILE A 42 6.74 -19.87 -0.61
CA ILE A 42 5.42 -19.45 -0.11
C ILE A 42 5.47 -19.38 1.41
N GLY A 43 5.11 -18.24 1.99
CA GLY A 43 5.12 -18.08 3.43
C GLY A 43 4.06 -17.12 3.96
N GLY A 44 3.88 -17.16 5.27
CA GLY A 44 2.97 -16.29 6.02
C GLY A 44 3.68 -15.49 7.11
N THR A 45 3.08 -14.38 7.53
CA THR A 45 3.59 -13.53 8.62
C THR A 45 2.52 -12.58 9.17
N ASP A 46 2.62 -12.21 10.45
CA ASP A 46 1.78 -11.20 11.11
C ASP A 46 2.35 -9.76 10.99
N TYR A 47 3.49 -9.57 10.32
CA TYR A 47 4.07 -8.26 10.02
C TYR A 47 4.26 -8.05 8.52
N PRO A 48 4.48 -6.82 8.03
CA PRO A 48 4.68 -6.58 6.61
C PRO A 48 5.73 -7.51 5.98
N PRO A 49 5.48 -8.12 4.81
CA PRO A 49 6.36 -9.12 4.20
C PRO A 49 7.82 -8.67 4.09
N LEU A 50 8.05 -7.37 3.91
CA LEU A 50 9.38 -6.78 3.78
C LEU A 50 10.26 -6.99 5.01
N LYS A 51 9.69 -6.91 6.22
CA LYS A 51 10.44 -7.23 7.44
C LYS A 51 10.78 -8.72 7.47
N ARG A 52 9.88 -9.59 6.99
CA ARG A 52 10.10 -11.05 6.94
C ARG A 52 11.16 -11.44 5.92
N ILE A 53 11.18 -10.79 4.76
CA ILE A 53 12.17 -11.02 3.70
C ILE A 53 13.59 -10.71 4.19
N LYS A 54 13.78 -9.67 5.01
CA LYS A 54 15.10 -9.37 5.59
C LYS A 54 15.59 -10.52 6.46
N GLU A 55 14.73 -11.09 7.30
CA GLU A 55 15.06 -12.24 8.16
C GLU A 55 15.36 -13.50 7.34
N ILE A 56 14.54 -13.77 6.30
CA ILE A 56 14.73 -14.91 5.38
C ILE A 56 16.08 -14.82 4.68
N ASN A 57 16.46 -13.63 4.20
CA ASN A 57 17.73 -13.42 3.51
C ASN A 57 18.97 -13.60 4.41
N THR A 58 18.80 -13.70 5.73
CA THR A 58 19.90 -13.86 6.68
C THR A 58 19.89 -15.20 7.41
N THR A 59 18.89 -16.06 7.19
CA THR A 59 18.68 -17.30 7.96
C THR A 59 18.72 -18.52 7.05
N GLU A 60 19.46 -19.56 7.43
CA GLU A 60 19.45 -20.84 6.71
C GLU A 60 18.09 -21.57 6.87
N PRO A 61 17.67 -22.38 5.89
CA PRO A 61 18.39 -22.72 4.65
C PRO A 61 18.25 -21.66 3.54
N TYR A 62 17.42 -20.64 3.73
CA TYR A 62 17.08 -19.67 2.69
C TYR A 62 18.23 -18.71 2.34
N LYS A 63 19.10 -18.41 3.30
CA LYS A 63 20.27 -17.54 3.11
C LYS A 63 21.18 -18.02 1.98
N SER A 64 21.44 -19.33 1.88
CA SER A 64 22.25 -19.91 0.80
C SER A 64 21.69 -19.59 -0.60
N LEU A 65 20.37 -19.51 -0.70
CA LEU A 65 19.60 -19.18 -1.89
C LEU A 65 19.27 -17.69 -2.03
N ALA A 66 19.72 -16.81 -1.15
CA ALA A 66 19.47 -15.37 -1.25
C ALA A 66 20.17 -14.74 -2.49
N PRO A 67 19.66 -13.62 -3.06
CA PRO A 67 18.62 -12.76 -2.50
C PRO A 67 17.21 -13.20 -2.87
N TRP A 68 16.36 -13.32 -1.85
CA TRP A 68 14.92 -13.44 -1.98
C TRP A 68 14.27 -12.06 -2.13
N SER A 69 13.34 -11.96 -3.07
CA SER A 69 12.57 -10.77 -3.39
C SER A 69 11.08 -11.06 -3.40
N LEU A 70 10.25 -10.07 -3.09
CA LEU A 70 8.79 -10.21 -3.07
C LEU A 70 8.27 -10.29 -4.51
N ALA A 71 7.57 -11.37 -4.86
CA ALA A 71 6.91 -11.51 -6.15
C ALA A 71 5.42 -11.13 -6.06
N ASP A 72 4.68 -11.66 -5.08
CA ASP A 72 3.27 -11.34 -4.87
C ASP A 72 2.84 -11.56 -3.41
N PHE A 73 1.75 -10.95 -2.97
CA PHE A 73 1.21 -11.12 -1.61
C PHE A 73 -0.24 -10.66 -1.42
N ARG A 74 -0.92 -11.18 -0.40
CA ARG A 74 -2.23 -10.69 0.07
C ARG A 74 -2.19 -10.44 1.57
N GLN A 75 -2.84 -9.37 2.01
CA GLN A 75 -3.19 -9.18 3.41
C GLN A 75 -4.52 -9.89 3.71
N VAL A 76 -4.51 -10.80 4.67
CA VAL A 76 -5.63 -11.70 4.97
C VAL A 76 -6.01 -11.68 6.45
N LYS A 77 -7.24 -12.07 6.76
CA LYS A 77 -7.79 -12.12 8.13
C LYS A 77 -7.21 -13.27 8.96
N ASP A 78 -6.83 -14.38 8.33
CA ASP A 78 -6.15 -15.52 8.96
C ASP A 78 -5.01 -16.03 8.08
N TRP A 79 -3.80 -15.51 8.30
CA TRP A 79 -2.65 -15.87 7.45
C TRP A 79 -2.21 -17.31 7.64
N ARG A 80 -2.35 -17.89 8.84
CA ARG A 80 -1.95 -19.27 9.11
C ARG A 80 -2.85 -20.25 8.36
N LYS A 81 -4.16 -20.01 8.38
CA LYS A 81 -5.13 -20.83 7.64
C LYS A 81 -4.89 -20.74 6.14
N VAL A 82 -4.68 -19.53 5.62
CA VAL A 82 -4.46 -19.31 4.18
C VAL A 82 -3.12 -19.91 3.72
N GLU A 83 -2.03 -19.67 4.46
CA GLU A 83 -0.72 -20.27 4.16
C GLU A 83 -0.78 -21.79 4.13
N TYR A 84 -1.39 -22.41 5.16
CA TYR A 84 -1.54 -23.85 5.22
C TYR A 84 -2.28 -24.41 3.99
N ASN A 85 -3.35 -23.73 3.56
CA ASN A 85 -4.08 -24.14 2.36
C ASN A 85 -3.22 -24.02 1.10
N LEU A 86 -2.46 -22.92 0.95
CA LEU A 86 -1.53 -22.75 -0.17
C LEU A 86 -0.48 -23.85 -0.22
N HIS A 87 0.15 -24.18 0.92
CA HIS A 87 1.11 -25.28 1.02
C HIS A 87 0.48 -26.62 0.69
N TYR A 88 -0.77 -26.85 1.10
CA TYR A 88 -1.51 -28.07 0.77
C TYR A 88 -1.76 -28.20 -0.73
N ILE A 89 -2.20 -27.11 -1.39
CA ILE A 89 -2.44 -27.06 -2.84
C ILE A 89 -1.16 -27.40 -3.62
N PHE A 90 -0.02 -26.84 -3.22
CA PHE A 90 1.27 -27.05 -3.92
C PHE A 90 2.10 -28.20 -3.37
N ARG A 91 1.56 -29.02 -2.47
CA ARG A 91 2.32 -30.07 -1.77
C ARG A 91 3.02 -31.04 -2.71
N SER A 92 2.41 -31.36 -3.85
CA SER A 92 3.00 -32.24 -4.88
C SER A 92 4.28 -31.68 -5.51
N ASN A 93 4.48 -30.37 -5.41
CA ASN A 93 5.59 -29.63 -6.01
C ASN A 93 6.63 -29.19 -4.97
N LEU A 94 6.51 -29.65 -3.71
CA LEU A 94 7.45 -29.31 -2.65
C LEU A 94 8.86 -29.83 -2.98
N ASP A 95 9.85 -28.95 -2.91
CA ASP A 95 11.26 -29.33 -3.03
C ASP A 95 11.68 -30.07 -1.74
N THR A 96 12.18 -31.30 -1.89
CA THR A 96 12.66 -32.15 -0.80
C THR A 96 14.17 -32.32 -0.80
N SER A 97 14.87 -31.71 -1.76
CA SER A 97 16.34 -31.77 -1.88
C SER A 97 17.06 -30.86 -0.90
N ILE A 98 16.38 -29.82 -0.41
CA ILE A 98 16.92 -28.87 0.57
C ILE A 98 16.41 -29.24 1.96
N ASP A 99 17.34 -29.61 2.83
CA ASP A 99 17.04 -29.95 4.23
C ASP A 99 16.48 -28.76 5.01
N ASN A 100 15.66 -29.05 6.02
CA ASN A 100 15.13 -28.09 7.00
C ASN A 100 14.25 -26.96 6.44
N GLN A 101 13.59 -27.17 5.31
CA GLN A 101 12.51 -26.29 4.83
C GLN A 101 11.28 -27.09 4.40
N LYS A 102 10.11 -26.42 4.39
CA LYS A 102 8.83 -26.98 3.93
C LYS A 102 8.01 -25.96 3.13
N GLU A 103 8.71 -24.97 2.56
CA GLU A 103 8.11 -23.74 2.05
C GLU A 103 8.60 -23.40 0.63
N LEU A 104 9.44 -24.25 0.03
CA LEU A 104 9.96 -24.11 -1.33
C LEU A 104 9.25 -25.07 -2.29
N PHE A 105 8.77 -24.54 -3.41
CA PHE A 105 7.96 -25.29 -4.37
C PHE A 105 8.43 -25.04 -5.81
N HIS A 106 8.52 -26.11 -6.61
CA HIS A 106 8.76 -26.04 -8.06
C HIS A 106 7.46 -25.71 -8.79
N VAL A 107 7.05 -24.44 -8.73
CA VAL A 107 5.83 -23.93 -9.33
C VAL A 107 6.14 -22.58 -10.01
N PRO A 108 5.67 -22.35 -11.24
CA PRO A 108 5.77 -21.04 -11.87
C PRO A 108 5.09 -19.95 -11.03
N ILE A 109 5.69 -18.77 -10.97
CA ILE A 109 5.18 -17.63 -10.18
C ILE A 109 3.74 -17.29 -10.60
N GLN A 110 3.44 -17.37 -11.90
CA GLN A 110 2.12 -17.05 -12.46
C GLN A 110 1.04 -17.96 -11.89
N ASP A 111 1.32 -19.26 -11.74
CA ASP A 111 0.38 -20.23 -11.22
C ASP A 111 0.14 -20.01 -9.72
N ALA A 112 1.21 -19.74 -8.97
CA ALA A 112 1.10 -19.42 -7.56
C ALA A 112 0.32 -18.12 -7.31
N SER A 113 0.59 -17.07 -8.11
CA SER A 113 -0.17 -15.82 -8.06
C SER A 113 -1.63 -15.99 -8.43
N LYS A 114 -1.96 -16.87 -9.38
CA LYS A 114 -3.34 -17.19 -9.72
C LYS A 114 -4.08 -17.79 -8.51
N ILE A 115 -3.47 -18.72 -7.80
CA ILE A 115 -4.07 -19.29 -6.58
C ILE A 115 -4.23 -18.23 -5.47
N LEU A 116 -3.32 -17.26 -5.35
CA LEU A 116 -3.51 -16.11 -4.44
C LEU A 116 -4.72 -15.24 -4.81
N ASP A 117 -5.08 -15.15 -6.09
CA ASP A 117 -6.27 -14.43 -6.55
C ASP A 117 -7.57 -15.19 -6.31
N GLU A 118 -7.49 -16.51 -6.15
CA GLU A 118 -8.61 -17.40 -5.85
C GLU A 118 -8.86 -17.55 -4.33
N ILE A 119 -8.07 -16.89 -3.48
CA ILE A 119 -8.33 -16.83 -2.04
C ILE A 119 -9.74 -16.30 -1.80
N ASP A 120 -10.49 -17.01 -0.96
CA ASP A 120 -11.82 -16.63 -0.52
C ASP A 120 -11.88 -15.12 -0.21
N PRO A 121 -12.73 -14.36 -0.92
CA PRO A 121 -12.89 -12.92 -0.72
C PRO A 121 -13.10 -12.50 0.74
N ASP A 122 -13.77 -13.33 1.54
CA ASP A 122 -14.05 -13.05 2.94
C ASP A 122 -12.79 -13.14 3.82
N GLN A 123 -11.73 -13.81 3.34
CA GLN A 123 -10.43 -13.82 4.00
C GLN A 123 -9.58 -12.60 3.64
N ILE A 124 -9.89 -11.87 2.57
CA ILE A 124 -9.09 -10.72 2.12
C ILE A 124 -9.47 -9.45 2.90
N VAL A 125 -8.47 -8.82 3.51
CA VAL A 125 -8.68 -7.57 4.24
C VAL A 125 -9.13 -6.46 3.29
N HIS A 126 -10.24 -5.80 3.64
CA HIS A 126 -10.85 -4.67 2.93
C HIS A 126 -11.33 -4.93 1.48
N LYS A 127 -11.50 -6.19 1.05
CA LYS A 127 -11.84 -6.49 -0.35
C LYS A 127 -13.04 -5.73 -0.94
N PRO A 128 -14.22 -5.62 -0.29
CA PRO A 128 -15.33 -4.85 -0.86
C PRO A 128 -15.04 -3.34 -1.03
N LYS A 129 -14.16 -2.77 -0.21
CA LYS A 129 -13.73 -1.37 -0.31
C LYS A 129 -12.78 -1.19 -1.49
N ILE A 130 -11.89 -2.15 -1.69
CA ILE A 130 -10.92 -2.17 -2.78
C ILE A 130 -11.63 -2.43 -4.11
N ASP A 131 -12.54 -3.39 -4.19
CA ASP A 131 -13.21 -3.69 -5.46
C ASP A 131 -14.07 -2.52 -5.95
N ARG A 132 -14.76 -1.80 -5.06
CA ARG A 132 -15.45 -0.54 -5.39
C ARG A 132 -14.51 0.54 -5.95
N MET A 133 -13.31 0.64 -5.42
CA MET A 133 -12.30 1.61 -5.87
C MET A 133 -11.90 1.36 -7.34
N PHE A 134 -11.70 0.09 -7.70
CA PHE A 134 -11.29 -0.29 -9.06
C PHE A 134 -12.44 -0.31 -10.08
N GLN A 135 -13.67 0.06 -9.68
CA GLN A 135 -14.79 0.29 -10.59
C GLN A 135 -14.87 1.76 -11.07
N ASP A 136 -14.21 2.68 -10.38
CA ASP A 136 -14.14 4.09 -10.75
C ASP A 136 -12.95 4.32 -11.69
N GLU A 137 -13.21 4.29 -13.00
CA GLU A 137 -12.18 4.42 -14.04
C GLU A 137 -11.41 5.74 -13.95
N ARG A 138 -12.07 6.85 -13.62
CA ARG A 138 -11.43 8.16 -13.49
C ARG A 138 -10.47 8.19 -12.32
N PHE A 139 -10.89 7.63 -11.19
CA PHE A 139 -10.00 7.47 -10.05
C PHE A 139 -8.83 6.54 -10.36
N LEU A 140 -9.11 5.38 -10.96
CA LEU A 140 -8.10 4.40 -11.30
C LEU A 140 -7.02 4.99 -12.24
N ASN A 141 -7.43 5.73 -13.25
CA ASN A 141 -6.51 6.43 -14.16
C ASN A 141 -5.66 7.44 -13.38
N CYS A 142 -6.28 8.30 -12.56
CA CYS A 142 -5.56 9.27 -11.75
C CYS A 142 -4.56 8.64 -10.79
N ILE A 143 -4.94 7.62 -10.04
CA ILE A 143 -4.05 7.00 -9.06
C ILE A 143 -2.93 6.19 -9.74
N SER A 144 -3.21 5.55 -10.87
CA SER A 144 -2.18 4.85 -11.67
C SER A 144 -1.15 5.85 -12.19
N ASN A 145 -1.61 6.95 -12.80
CA ASN A 145 -0.73 8.00 -13.28
C ASN A 145 0.10 8.60 -12.15
N LEU A 146 -0.50 8.89 -11.00
CA LEU A 146 0.23 9.42 -9.85
C LEU A 146 1.34 8.45 -9.38
N PHE A 147 1.05 7.14 -9.28
CA PHE A 147 2.04 6.14 -8.85
C PHE A 147 3.19 5.97 -9.85
N VAL A 148 2.88 5.92 -11.15
CA VAL A 148 3.88 5.85 -12.23
C VAL A 148 4.72 7.13 -12.25
N PHE A 149 4.08 8.29 -12.19
CA PHE A 149 4.72 9.59 -12.35
C PHE A 149 5.64 9.97 -11.19
N THR A 150 5.26 9.57 -9.97
CA THR A 150 6.07 9.77 -8.76
C THR A 150 7.17 8.71 -8.60
N GLY A 151 7.11 7.63 -9.37
CA GLY A 151 8.03 6.50 -9.25
C GLY A 151 7.79 5.67 -7.99
N LEU A 152 6.65 5.80 -7.31
CA LEU A 152 6.33 5.09 -6.06
C LEU A 152 6.38 3.56 -6.23
N MET A 153 6.13 3.07 -7.45
CA MET A 153 6.27 1.66 -7.84
C MET A 153 7.69 1.12 -7.65
N ASN A 154 8.71 1.95 -7.80
CA ASN A 154 10.11 1.55 -7.56
C ASN A 154 10.43 1.40 -6.06
N TRP A 155 9.51 1.82 -5.20
CA TRP A 155 9.65 1.83 -3.75
C TRP A 155 8.65 0.88 -3.07
N LEU A 156 8.11 -0.11 -3.79
CA LEU A 156 7.23 -1.13 -3.20
C LEU A 156 7.88 -1.86 -2.02
N ASN A 157 9.21 -1.96 -2.01
CA ASN A 157 10.00 -2.51 -0.91
C ASN A 157 10.08 -1.62 0.34
N LEU A 158 9.53 -0.41 0.29
CA LEU A 158 9.39 0.52 1.42
C LEU A 158 7.92 0.78 1.79
N GLN A 159 6.98 -0.04 1.31
CA GLN A 159 5.59 0.03 1.77
C GLN A 159 5.51 -0.04 3.29
N GLY A 160 4.61 0.75 3.87
CA GLY A 160 4.53 0.97 5.31
C GLY A 160 5.42 2.11 5.80
N ALA A 161 6.55 2.42 5.15
CA ALA A 161 7.27 3.68 5.35
C ALA A 161 6.60 4.83 4.58
N TRP A 162 6.07 4.53 3.40
CA TRP A 162 5.01 5.29 2.76
C TRP A 162 3.68 4.53 2.85
N THR A 163 2.57 5.24 2.81
CA THR A 163 1.24 4.62 2.93
C THR A 163 0.27 5.20 1.93
N PHE A 164 -0.49 4.33 1.29
CA PHE A 164 -1.69 4.66 0.55
C PHE A 164 -2.90 4.21 1.37
N VAL A 165 -3.80 5.14 1.64
CA VAL A 165 -5.00 4.94 2.46
C VAL A 165 -6.23 5.39 1.69
N LEU A 166 -7.19 4.49 1.54
CA LEU A 166 -8.46 4.72 0.87
C LEU A 166 -9.52 5.12 1.88
N PHE A 167 -10.34 6.11 1.55
CA PHE A 167 -11.46 6.61 2.34
C PHE A 167 -11.13 6.75 3.84
N PRO A 168 -10.06 7.50 4.23
CA PRO A 168 -9.74 7.65 5.64
C PRO A 168 -10.76 8.55 6.34
N SER A 169 -11.17 8.15 7.54
CA SER A 169 -12.05 8.93 8.40
C SER A 169 -11.35 10.20 8.89
N THR A 170 -11.53 11.28 8.15
CA THR A 170 -10.91 12.59 8.36
C THR A 170 -12.00 13.67 8.36
N SER A 171 -11.74 14.81 9.01
CA SER A 171 -12.70 15.92 9.15
C SER A 171 -13.17 16.53 7.81
N GLY A 172 -12.47 16.27 6.70
CA GLY A 172 -12.82 16.73 5.35
C GLY A 172 -13.41 15.67 4.42
N GLY A 173 -13.48 14.39 4.82
CA GLY A 173 -13.96 13.32 3.95
C GLY A 173 -13.04 13.06 2.75
N ARG A 174 -11.79 12.66 3.04
CA ARG A 174 -10.82 12.23 2.02
C ARG A 174 -11.32 11.00 1.26
N TYR A 175 -11.11 11.02 -0.06
CA TYR A 175 -11.27 9.87 -0.94
C TYR A 175 -10.04 8.96 -0.86
N PHE A 176 -8.85 9.56 -0.86
CA PHE A 176 -7.60 8.88 -0.55
C PHE A 176 -6.59 9.85 0.08
N THR A 177 -5.57 9.27 0.71
CA THR A 177 -4.37 9.96 1.18
C THR A 177 -3.15 9.10 0.87
N ILE A 178 -2.07 9.72 0.39
CA ILE A 178 -0.73 9.14 0.34
C ILE A 178 0.13 9.87 1.37
N ASN A 179 0.88 9.11 2.16
CA ASN A 179 1.86 9.64 3.10
C ASN A 179 3.26 9.10 2.81
N ILE A 180 4.29 9.90 3.07
CA ILE A 180 5.68 9.45 3.18
C ILE A 180 6.17 9.78 4.59
N GLY A 181 6.48 8.75 5.38
CA GLY A 181 6.73 8.92 6.80
C GLY A 181 5.52 9.54 7.50
N PRO A 182 5.69 10.63 8.28
CA PRO A 182 4.58 11.30 8.96
C PRO A 182 3.86 12.35 8.09
N HIS A 183 4.24 12.53 6.83
CA HIS A 183 3.72 13.63 5.99
C HIS A 183 2.67 13.17 5.02
N GLU A 184 1.52 13.84 4.99
CA GLU A 184 0.54 13.75 3.91
C GLU A 184 1.15 14.42 2.67
N VAL A 185 1.40 13.65 1.61
CA VAL A 185 2.08 14.13 0.39
C VAL A 185 1.14 14.21 -0.82
N ALA A 186 0.00 13.52 -0.75
CA ALA A 186 -1.08 13.72 -1.70
C ALA A 186 -2.41 13.33 -1.08
N PHE A 187 -3.47 14.03 -1.46
CA PHE A 187 -4.83 13.62 -1.14
C PHE A 187 -5.84 14.14 -2.16
N SER A 188 -7.00 13.51 -2.20
CA SER A 188 -8.22 14.10 -2.77
C SER A 188 -9.37 13.98 -1.79
N THR A 189 -10.25 14.98 -1.74
CA THR A 189 -11.54 14.90 -1.04
C THR A 189 -12.64 14.38 -1.97
N LEU A 190 -13.79 14.01 -1.40
CA LEU A 190 -15.01 13.87 -2.20
C LEU A 190 -15.67 15.23 -2.37
N GLY A 191 -16.04 15.55 -3.61
CA GLY A 191 -17.01 16.60 -3.87
C GLY A 191 -18.31 16.29 -3.11
N ARG A 192 -18.79 17.25 -2.32
CA ARG A 192 -20.10 17.19 -1.64
C ARG A 192 -20.98 18.31 -2.20
N LYS A 193 -22.30 18.23 -2.03
CA LYS A 193 -23.29 19.16 -2.64
C LYS A 193 -22.82 20.62 -2.85
N LYS A 194 -22.20 21.24 -1.85
CA LYS A 194 -21.72 22.64 -1.90
C LYS A 194 -20.19 22.80 -1.93
N LEU A 195 -19.43 21.72 -1.87
CA LEU A 195 -17.97 21.72 -1.80
C LEU A 195 -17.42 20.94 -2.98
N LYS A 196 -16.65 21.60 -3.84
CA LYS A 196 -15.94 20.90 -4.91
C LYS A 196 -14.89 19.96 -4.34
N GLN A 197 -14.51 18.97 -5.13
CA GLN A 197 -13.35 18.13 -4.83
C GLN A 197 -12.12 19.02 -4.72
N GLN A 198 -11.36 18.82 -3.66
CA GLN A 198 -10.06 19.44 -3.43
C GLN A 198 -8.99 18.38 -3.55
N ASN A 199 -7.93 18.72 -4.28
CA ASN A 199 -6.76 17.91 -4.45
C ASN A 199 -5.57 18.63 -3.82
N MET A 200 -4.67 17.86 -3.24
CA MET A 200 -3.39 18.37 -2.77
C MET A 200 -2.29 17.45 -3.22
N ILE A 201 -1.19 18.06 -3.67
CA ILE A 201 0.04 17.38 -4.02
C ILE A 201 1.20 18.18 -3.43
N LEU A 202 2.03 17.49 -2.65
CA LEU A 202 3.23 18.04 -2.07
C LEU A 202 4.41 17.88 -3.03
N VAL A 203 5.09 18.98 -3.33
CA VAL A 203 6.19 19.03 -4.30
C VAL A 203 7.38 19.83 -3.75
N ASP A 204 8.49 19.84 -4.49
CA ASP A 204 9.61 20.75 -4.22
C ASP A 204 9.31 22.17 -4.71
N LYS A 205 9.89 23.17 -4.04
CA LYS A 205 9.90 24.60 -4.43
C LYS A 205 10.36 24.86 -5.88
N LEU A 206 11.03 23.92 -6.55
CA LEU A 206 11.27 23.99 -8.00
C LEU A 206 10.00 24.30 -8.81
N ILE A 207 8.81 24.00 -8.29
CA ILE A 207 7.56 24.31 -8.98
C ILE A 207 7.36 25.81 -9.24
N PHE A 208 7.95 26.69 -8.42
CA PHE A 208 7.86 28.14 -8.61
C PHE A 208 8.57 28.62 -9.88
N ASP A 209 9.47 27.82 -10.46
CA ASP A 209 10.19 28.15 -11.70
C ASP A 209 9.28 28.05 -12.94
N PHE A 210 8.07 27.46 -12.79
CA PHE A 210 7.16 27.16 -13.90
C PHE A 210 5.90 28.04 -13.84
N GLY A 211 5.98 29.25 -14.39
CA GLY A 211 4.88 30.23 -14.36
C GLY A 211 3.55 29.74 -14.96
N GLN A 212 3.59 28.83 -15.94
CA GLN A 212 2.38 28.21 -16.49
C GLN A 212 1.64 27.35 -15.46
N VAL A 213 2.38 26.66 -14.58
CA VAL A 213 1.80 25.88 -13.49
C VAL A 213 1.09 26.80 -12.49
N ILE A 214 1.71 27.92 -12.13
CA ILE A 214 1.10 28.91 -11.23
C ILE A 214 -0.20 29.44 -11.83
N ASN A 215 -0.19 29.80 -13.11
CA ASN A 215 -1.40 30.25 -13.81
C ASN A 215 -2.49 29.18 -13.84
N TRP A 216 -2.12 27.92 -14.07
CA TRP A 216 -3.05 26.80 -14.04
C TRP A 216 -3.69 26.61 -12.66
N ILE A 217 -2.90 26.66 -11.59
CA ILE A 217 -3.37 26.55 -10.20
C ILE A 217 -4.38 27.66 -9.88
N MET A 218 -4.09 28.90 -10.26
CA MET A 218 -5.00 30.03 -10.02
C MET A 218 -6.34 29.88 -10.75
N ARG A 219 -6.34 29.31 -11.97
CA ARG A 219 -7.57 29.01 -12.72
C ARG A 219 -8.42 27.93 -12.06
N HIS A 220 -7.80 27.06 -11.27
CA HIS A 220 -8.44 25.97 -10.52
C HIS A 220 -8.74 26.34 -9.06
N ASN A 221 -8.92 27.65 -8.76
CA ASN A 221 -9.14 28.17 -7.41
C ASN A 221 -8.12 27.64 -6.39
N GLY A 222 -6.88 27.45 -6.85
CA GLY A 222 -5.83 26.81 -6.09
C GLY A 222 -4.89 27.78 -5.38
N THR A 223 -4.06 27.22 -4.52
CA THR A 223 -3.05 27.93 -3.75
C THR A 223 -1.76 27.11 -3.68
N ILE A 224 -0.65 27.82 -3.51
CA ILE A 224 0.66 27.23 -3.27
C ILE A 224 1.11 27.69 -1.88
N THR A 225 1.24 26.75 -0.96
CA THR A 225 1.63 27.02 0.42
C THR A 225 3.01 26.42 0.69
N VAL A 226 3.98 27.26 1.04
CA VAL A 226 5.27 26.77 1.52
C VAL A 226 5.06 26.16 2.90
N ASP A 227 5.25 24.85 2.97
CA ASP A 227 5.03 24.11 4.21
C ASP A 227 6.01 24.56 5.29
N ARG A 228 5.48 24.73 6.50
CA ARG A 228 6.24 25.14 7.70
C ARG A 228 6.45 24.00 8.70
N TYR A 229 6.10 22.77 8.33
CA TYR A 229 6.28 21.63 9.22
C TYR A 229 7.77 21.41 9.51
N ALA A 230 8.15 21.41 10.79
CA ALA A 230 9.54 21.23 11.21
C ALA A 230 10.16 19.91 10.72
N THR A 231 9.33 18.91 10.42
CA THR A 231 9.72 17.59 9.93
C THR A 231 9.73 17.49 8.40
N ALA A 232 9.18 18.47 7.67
CA ALA A 232 9.16 18.46 6.21
C ALA A 232 10.55 18.82 5.65
N LEU A 233 10.83 18.43 4.40
CA LEU A 233 12.10 18.81 3.77
C LEU A 233 12.16 20.35 3.61
N PRO A 234 13.33 21.00 3.69
CA PRO A 234 13.47 22.48 3.64
C PRO A 234 12.88 23.18 2.39
N ARG A 235 12.43 22.40 1.41
CA ARG A 235 11.88 22.82 0.12
C ARG A 235 10.48 22.27 -0.15
N SER A 236 9.77 21.75 0.86
CA SER A 236 8.38 21.31 0.74
C SER A 236 7.45 22.46 0.36
N THR A 237 6.56 22.22 -0.60
CA THR A 237 5.51 23.15 -1.01
C THR A 237 4.24 22.37 -1.35
N SER A 238 3.16 22.70 -0.66
CA SER A 238 1.84 22.11 -0.87
C SER A 238 1.10 22.87 -1.95
N ILE A 239 0.68 22.17 -3.00
CA ILE A 239 -0.22 22.70 -4.03
C ILE A 239 -1.60 22.16 -3.73
N ILE A 240 -2.57 23.05 -3.56
CA ILE A 240 -3.97 22.70 -3.28
C ILE A 240 -4.83 23.34 -4.34
N PHE A 241 -5.73 22.60 -5.00
CA PHE A 241 -6.61 23.13 -6.03
C PHE A 241 -7.96 22.40 -6.07
N GLU A 242 -8.97 23.05 -6.65
CA GLU A 242 -10.26 22.44 -6.93
C GLU A 242 -10.25 21.76 -8.30
N GLY A 243 -10.76 20.54 -8.38
CA GLY A 243 -10.82 19.81 -9.65
C GLY A 243 -11.20 18.35 -9.48
N SER A 244 -11.64 17.75 -10.56
CA SER A 244 -11.84 16.32 -10.75
C SER A 244 -10.51 15.56 -10.83
N PHE A 245 -10.59 14.23 -10.94
CA PHE A 245 -9.42 13.39 -11.21
C PHE A 245 -8.80 13.64 -12.60
N ASP A 246 -9.58 14.13 -13.56
CA ASP A 246 -9.07 14.50 -14.89
C ASP A 246 -8.21 15.76 -14.80
N ASP A 247 -8.62 16.73 -13.98
CA ASP A 247 -7.82 17.93 -13.70
C ASP A 247 -6.51 17.59 -12.97
N VAL A 248 -6.50 16.55 -12.12
CA VAL A 248 -5.26 16.05 -11.52
C VAL A 248 -4.31 15.47 -12.59
N ASN A 249 -4.83 14.71 -13.55
CA ASN A 249 -4.03 14.18 -14.65
C ASN A 249 -3.48 15.31 -15.55
N GLU A 250 -4.31 16.31 -15.85
CA GLU A 250 -3.87 17.50 -16.57
C GLU A 250 -2.74 18.22 -15.82
N PHE A 251 -2.91 18.45 -14.51
CA PHE A 251 -1.88 19.04 -13.66
C PHE A 251 -0.56 18.25 -13.72
N LEU A 252 -0.62 16.92 -13.59
CA LEU A 252 0.56 16.05 -13.69
C LEU A 252 1.26 16.17 -15.04
N SER A 253 0.55 16.50 -16.12
CA SER A 253 1.12 16.67 -17.46
C SER A 253 1.83 18.02 -17.70
N LEU A 254 1.65 19.00 -16.81
CA LEU A 254 2.27 20.32 -16.97
C LEU A 254 3.79 20.26 -16.83
N ASP A 255 4.48 21.08 -17.63
CA ASP A 255 5.93 21.14 -17.58
C ASP A 255 6.44 21.55 -16.18
N GLY A 256 7.51 20.90 -15.75
CA GLY A 256 8.11 21.09 -14.43
C GLY A 256 7.45 20.35 -13.26
N VAL A 257 6.18 19.94 -13.37
CA VAL A 257 5.46 19.24 -12.28
C VAL A 257 6.17 17.92 -11.95
N ARG A 258 6.57 17.14 -12.97
CA ARG A 258 7.34 15.91 -12.78
C ARG A 258 8.61 16.12 -11.97
N ARG A 259 9.37 17.14 -12.35
CA ARG A 259 10.67 17.44 -11.76
C ARG A 259 10.52 17.82 -10.29
N ALA A 260 9.56 18.70 -9.99
CA ALA A 260 9.28 19.13 -8.62
C ALA A 260 8.74 17.99 -7.73
N LEU A 261 7.87 17.12 -8.28
CA LEU A 261 7.36 15.94 -7.59
C LEU A 261 8.48 14.95 -7.24
N ILE A 262 9.23 14.51 -8.25
CA ILE A 262 10.30 13.52 -8.07
C ILE A 262 11.36 14.03 -7.11
N ALA A 263 11.75 15.32 -7.21
CA ALA A 263 12.74 15.92 -6.33
C ALA A 263 12.35 15.79 -4.85
N TYR A 264 11.08 16.04 -4.51
CA TYR A 264 10.61 15.91 -3.13
C TYR A 264 10.40 14.45 -2.72
N TRP A 265 9.65 13.69 -3.51
CA TRP A 265 9.19 12.35 -3.12
C TRP A 265 10.35 11.37 -3.01
N ASN A 266 11.31 11.39 -3.95
CA ASN A 266 12.47 10.50 -3.88
C ASN A 266 13.39 10.84 -2.71
N GLU A 267 13.68 12.13 -2.46
CA GLU A 267 14.47 12.53 -1.29
C GLU A 267 13.80 12.09 0.01
N ALA A 268 12.48 12.25 0.11
CA ALA A 268 11.72 11.80 1.26
C ALA A 268 11.79 10.27 1.44
N LEU A 269 11.65 9.49 0.35
CA LEU A 269 11.72 8.03 0.37
C LEU A 269 13.13 7.50 0.67
N ILE A 270 14.18 8.14 0.15
CA ILE A 270 15.58 7.82 0.47
C ILE A 270 15.82 7.98 1.97
N ARG A 271 15.39 9.11 2.56
CA ARG A 271 15.50 9.31 4.02
C ARG A 271 14.73 8.27 4.82
N MET A 272 13.56 7.84 4.34
CA MET A 272 12.82 6.76 4.99
C MET A 272 13.57 5.43 4.92
N LYS A 273 14.21 5.12 3.78
CA LYS A 273 15.07 3.95 3.62
C LYS A 273 16.25 3.97 4.59
N GLU A 274 16.95 5.09 4.69
CA GLU A 274 18.12 5.27 5.57
C GLU A 274 17.76 5.15 7.05
N LYS A 275 16.63 5.73 7.45
CA LYS A 275 16.13 5.62 8.84
C LYS A 275 15.61 4.23 9.16
N ASN A 276 15.22 3.46 8.15
CA ASN A 276 14.62 2.14 8.30
C ASN A 276 13.42 2.13 9.28
N THR A 277 12.62 3.20 9.25
CA THR A 277 11.44 3.36 10.10
C THR A 277 10.14 3.27 9.29
N LEU A 278 9.07 2.83 9.95
CA LEU A 278 7.73 2.83 9.37
C LEU A 278 7.03 4.18 9.60
N SER A 279 6.07 4.48 8.76
CA SER A 279 5.13 5.59 8.96
C SER A 279 4.27 5.33 10.19
N VAL A 280 3.92 6.39 10.91
CA VAL A 280 2.89 6.35 11.96
C VAL A 280 1.52 5.93 11.41
N TYR A 281 1.32 6.03 10.09
CA TYR A 281 0.11 5.64 9.38
C TYR A 281 0.18 4.21 8.81
N ALA A 282 1.26 3.45 9.05
CA ALA A 282 1.47 2.12 8.45
C ALA A 282 0.31 1.15 8.69
N ARG A 283 -0.32 1.22 9.87
CA ARG A 283 -1.49 0.40 10.23
C ARG A 283 -2.74 0.66 9.38
N TYR A 284 -2.83 1.82 8.73
CA TYR A 284 -3.96 2.19 7.88
C TYR A 284 -3.68 1.90 6.40
N HIS A 285 -2.49 1.41 6.06
CA HIS A 285 -2.09 1.19 4.68
C HIS A 285 -2.95 0.13 4.01
N ASN A 286 -3.51 0.45 2.84
CA ASN A 286 -4.27 -0.49 2.01
C ASN A 286 -3.34 -1.33 1.12
N TRP A 287 -2.66 -2.29 1.72
CA TRP A 287 -1.73 -3.22 1.05
C TRP A 287 -2.31 -3.92 -0.18
N ASN A 288 -3.51 -4.49 -0.05
CA ASN A 288 -4.19 -5.18 -1.16
C ASN A 288 -4.58 -4.22 -2.30
N ALA A 289 -4.77 -2.92 -2.02
CA ALA A 289 -5.03 -1.93 -3.07
C ALA A 289 -3.76 -1.65 -3.88
N VAL A 290 -2.60 -1.52 -3.21
CA VAL A 290 -1.31 -1.38 -3.89
C VAL A 290 -0.98 -2.62 -4.71
N ALA A 291 -1.18 -3.83 -4.16
CA ALA A 291 -0.92 -5.06 -4.89
C ALA A 291 -1.77 -5.19 -6.16
N LYS A 292 -3.04 -4.78 -6.12
CA LYS A 292 -3.92 -4.76 -7.29
C LYS A 292 -3.54 -3.66 -8.28
N LEU A 293 -3.14 -2.48 -7.80
CA LEU A 293 -2.67 -1.37 -8.65
C LEU A 293 -1.38 -1.75 -9.40
N HIS A 294 -0.42 -2.37 -8.72
CA HIS A 294 0.83 -2.84 -9.32
C HIS A 294 0.57 -3.76 -10.51
N ARG A 295 -0.27 -4.78 -10.32
CA ARG A 295 -0.62 -5.73 -11.38
C ARG A 295 -1.36 -5.11 -12.55
N LEU A 296 -2.12 -4.04 -12.32
CA LEU A 296 -2.80 -3.33 -13.41
C LEU A 296 -1.79 -2.49 -14.20
N ILE A 297 -0.85 -1.82 -13.53
CA ILE A 297 0.22 -1.05 -14.17
C ILE A 297 1.12 -1.95 -15.01
N GLU A 298 1.56 -3.09 -14.46
CA GLU A 298 2.40 -4.06 -15.20
C GLU A 298 1.71 -4.63 -16.45
N LYS A 299 0.37 -4.65 -16.50
CA LYS A 299 -0.38 -5.10 -17.69
C LYS A 299 -0.57 -4.02 -18.75
N MET A 300 -0.35 -2.76 -18.40
CA MET A 300 -0.45 -1.63 -19.32
C MET A 300 0.88 -1.34 -20.04
N GLU A 301 1.99 -1.86 -19.51
CA GLU A 301 3.33 -1.84 -20.11
C GLU A 301 3.57 -3.06 -21.03
#